data_AF-A0A530D451-F1
#
_entry.id   AF-A0A530D451-F1
#
_cell.length_a   1.000
_cell.length_b   1.000
_cell.length_c   1.000
_cell.angle_alpha   90.00
_cell.angle_beta   90.00
_cell.angle_gamma   90.00
#
_symmetry.space_group_name_H-M   'P 1'
#
loop_
_entity.id
_entity.type
_entity.pdbx_description
1 polymer ?
#
loop_
_entity_poly.entity_id
_entity_poly.type
_entity_poly.pdbx_seq_one_letter_code
_entity_poly.pdbx_strand_id
1 'polypeptide(L)' 'MTDRLTETCEECGSAYFGGVSAMVNLCPDCAHHLYGYPNCDHRFESGQCVVCGWDGSRSQFVARLIS' A
#
# COMPACT_ATOMS: atom_id res chain seq x y z
N MET A 1 -23.13 -4.77 1.47
CA MET A 1 -21.79 -5.09 2.02
C MET A 1 -20.82 -4.67 0.94
N THR A 2 -20.16 -3.51 1.09
CA THR A 2 -19.23 -3.01 0.07
C THR A 2 -17.95 -3.81 0.20
N ASP A 3 -17.85 -4.90 -0.54
CA ASP A 3 -16.66 -5.72 -0.63
C ASP A 3 -15.56 -4.88 -1.27
N ARG A 4 -14.71 -4.27 -0.43
CA ARG A 4 -13.48 -3.64 -0.92
C ARG A 4 -12.56 -4.78 -1.29
N LEU A 5 -12.45 -5.04 -2.60
CA LEU A 5 -11.48 -5.98 -3.16
C LEU A 5 -10.11 -5.69 -2.57
N THR A 6 -9.68 -6.59 -1.70
CA THR A 6 -8.38 -6.52 -1.04
C THR A 6 -7.41 -7.34 -1.88
N GLU A 7 -6.34 -6.70 -2.31
CA GLU A 7 -5.27 -7.28 -3.08
C GLU A 7 -4.00 -7.34 -2.24
N THR A 8 -3.07 -8.20 -2.63
CA THR A 8 -1.77 -8.31 -1.97
C THR A 8 -0.72 -7.60 -2.80
N CYS A 9 0.07 -6.75 -2.16
CA CYS A 9 1.16 -6.05 -2.82
C CYS A 9 2.27 -7.05 -3.17
N GLU A 10 2.67 -7.13 -4.44
CA GLU A 10 3.72 -8.03 -4.90
C GLU A 10 5.11 -7.64 -4.38
N GLU A 11 5.31 -6.37 -3.98
CA GLU A 11 6.60 -5.87 -3.50
C GLU A 11 6.80 -6.09 -2.00
N CYS A 12 5.81 -5.70 -1.18
CA CYS A 12 5.93 -5.76 0.28
C CYS A 12 5.11 -6.87 0.93
N GLY A 13 4.26 -7.58 0.17
CA GLY A 13 3.39 -8.64 0.69
C GLY A 13 2.21 -8.14 1.53
N SER A 14 2.04 -6.83 1.68
CA SER A 14 0.96 -6.23 2.46
C SER A 14 -0.38 -6.30 1.73
N ALA A 15 -1.47 -6.48 2.48
CA ALA A 15 -2.82 -6.32 1.96
C ALA A 15 -3.14 -4.85 1.72
N TYR A 16 -3.82 -4.53 0.63
CA TYR A 16 -4.29 -3.19 0.31
C TYR A 16 -5.61 -3.24 -0.48
N PHE A 17 -6.37 -2.15 -0.56
CA PHE A 17 -7.58 -2.11 -1.37
C PHE A 17 -7.22 -1.77 -2.81
N GLY A 18 -7.48 -2.67 -3.77
CA GLY A 18 -7.06 -2.53 -5.16
C GLY A 18 -7.53 -1.22 -5.81
N GLY A 19 -8.73 -0.75 -5.45
CA GLY A 19 -9.31 0.48 -5.97
C GLY A 19 -8.68 1.80 -5.48
N VAL A 20 -7.73 1.77 -4.53
CA VAL A 20 -7.07 2.98 -4.04
C VAL A 20 -5.65 3.17 -4.56
N SER A 21 -5.04 2.14 -5.12
CA SER A 21 -3.71 2.25 -5.71
C SER A 21 -3.81 2.73 -7.14
N ALA A 22 -2.89 3.61 -7.54
CA ALA A 22 -2.75 4.01 -8.94
C ALA A 22 -2.18 2.88 -9.82
N MET A 23 -1.64 1.82 -9.20
CA MET A 23 -0.99 0.71 -9.88
C MET A 23 -1.53 -0.62 -9.35
N VAL A 24 -1.96 -1.47 -10.29
CA VAL A 24 -2.41 -2.84 -9.99
C VAL A 24 -1.23 -3.62 -9.40
N ASN A 25 -1.52 -4.48 -8.42
CA ASN A 25 -0.58 -5.31 -7.66
C ASN A 25 0.38 -4.58 -6.70
N LEU A 26 0.33 -3.25 -6.58
CA LEU A 26 1.19 -2.50 -5.66
C LEU A 26 0.36 -1.69 -4.67
N CYS A 27 0.72 -1.72 -3.39
CA CYS A 27 0.13 -0.80 -2.43
C CYS A 27 0.54 0.66 -2.73
N PRO A 28 -0.24 1.66 -2.29
CA PRO A 28 0.06 3.08 -2.55
C PRO A 28 1.46 3.51 -2.10
N ASP A 29 1.97 2.96 -1.00
CA ASP A 29 3.32 3.28 -0.47
C ASP A 29 4.43 2.78 -1.42
N CYS A 30 4.34 1.52 -1.87
CA CYS A 30 5.30 0.96 -2.81
C CYS A 30 5.20 1.63 -4.19
N ALA A 31 3.97 1.87 -4.69
CA ALA A 31 3.77 2.57 -5.97
C ALA A 31 4.35 4.00 -5.92
N HIS A 32 4.21 4.70 -4.80
CA HIS A 32 4.80 6.01 -4.58
C HIS A 32 6.32 5.97 -4.61
N HIS A 33 6.95 5.09 -3.83
CA HIS A 33 8.41 5.06 -3.71
C HIS A 33 9.12 4.49 -4.95
N LEU A 34 8.50 3.55 -5.65
CA LEU A 34 9.11 2.90 -6.82
C LEU A 34 8.89 3.69 -8.12
N TYR A 35 7.72 4.31 -8.27
CA TYR A 35 7.30 4.92 -9.54
C TYR A 35 6.88 6.39 -9.43
N GLY A 36 6.83 6.97 -8.23
CA GLY A 36 6.47 8.38 -8.02
C GLY A 36 4.97 8.67 -8.08
N TYR A 37 4.10 7.65 -7.98
CA TYR A 37 2.65 7.86 -7.92
C TYR A 37 2.23 8.61 -6.65
N PRO A 38 1.04 9.23 -6.62
CA PRO A 38 0.51 9.83 -5.39
C PRO A 38 0.44 8.78 -4.27
N ASN A 39 0.99 9.11 -3.11
CA ASN A 39 0.86 8.25 -1.94
C ASN A 39 -0.53 8.42 -1.30
N CYS A 40 -0.94 7.42 -0.53
CA CYS A 40 -2.11 7.50 0.32
C CYS A 40 -1.78 8.34 1.57
N ASP A 41 -2.71 9.20 2.00
CA ASP A 41 -2.68 9.79 3.34
C ASP A 41 -2.99 8.70 4.37
N HIS A 42 -1.96 7.93 4.74
CA HIS A 42 -2.11 6.76 5.56
C HIS A 42 -2.69 7.10 6.94
N ARG A 43 -3.92 6.63 7.19
CA ARG A 43 -4.59 6.73 8.48
C ARG A 43 -4.68 5.35 9.10
N PHE A 44 -3.82 5.09 10.07
CA PHE A 44 -3.75 3.80 10.75
C PHE A 44 -4.76 3.73 11.91
N GLU A 45 -5.61 2.70 11.89
CA GLU A 45 -6.41 2.28 13.04
C GLU A 45 -6.25 0.76 13.19
N SER A 46 -6.04 0.28 14.43
CA SER A 46 -5.86 -1.15 14.73
C SER A 46 -4.73 -1.85 13.93
N GLY A 47 -3.70 -1.11 13.52
CA GLY A 47 -2.53 -1.66 12.81
C GLY A 47 -2.68 -1.75 11.29
N GLN A 48 -3.77 -1.24 10.72
CA GLN A 48 -3.95 -1.16 9.27
C GLN A 48 -4.44 0.22 8.86
N CYS A 49 -4.09 0.65 7.65
CA CYS A 49 -4.58 1.89 7.11
C CYS A 49 -6.06 1.73 6.71
N VAL A 50 -6.96 2.52 7.31
CA VAL A 50 -8.40 2.46 7.01
C VAL A 50 -8.75 2.95 5.60
N VAL A 51 -7.83 3.71 4.99
CA VAL A 51 -7.99 4.28 3.64
C VAL A 51 -7.55 3.28 2.58
N CYS A 52 -6.39 2.65 2.75
CA CYS A 52 -5.78 1.80 1.72
C CYS A 52 -5.59 0.33 2.11
N GLY A 53 -5.90 -0.08 3.33
CA GLY A 53 -5.71 -1.46 3.83
C GLY A 53 -4.28 -1.81 4.24
N TRP A 54 -3.31 -1.02 3.80
CA TRP A 54 -1.88 -1.22 4.06
C TRP A 54 -1.56 -1.29 5.56
N ASP A 55 -0.86 -2.33 5.97
CA ASP A 55 -0.47 -2.63 7.36
C ASP A 55 0.83 -1.93 7.82
N GLY A 56 1.47 -1.15 6.95
CA GLY A 56 2.78 -0.53 7.23
C GLY A 56 3.98 -1.38 6.81
N SER A 57 3.76 -2.59 6.30
CA SER A 57 4.82 -3.48 5.82
C SER A 57 5.48 -2.91 4.56
N ARG A 58 6.82 -2.94 4.53
CA ARG A 58 7.65 -2.46 3.42
C ARG A 58 8.66 -3.52 3.01
N SER A 59 8.96 -3.59 1.72
CA SER A 59 10.04 -4.43 1.23
C SER A 59 11.40 -3.86 1.66
N GLN A 60 12.43 -4.70 1.77
CA GLN A 60 13.79 -4.22 2.07
C GLN A 60 14.28 -3.21 1.02
N PHE A 61 13.87 -3.35 -0.24
CA PHE A 61 14.25 -2.43 -1.30
C PHE A 61 13.63 -1.04 -1.09
N VAL A 62 12.32 -0.97 -0.88
CA VAL A 62 11.63 0.30 -0.58
C VAL A 62 12.18 0.92 0.70
N ALA A 63 12.43 0.11 1.75
CA ALA A 63 13.02 0.58 3.00
C ALA A 63 14.41 1.22 2.82
N ARG A 64 15.21 0.75 1.84
CA ARG A 64 16.51 1.35 1.51
C ARG A 64 16.39 2.63 0.68
N LEU A 65 15.35 2.77 -0.14
CA LEU A 65 15.12 3.98 -0.94
C LEU A 65 14.70 5.18 -0.10
N ILE A 66 14.05 4.94 1.04
CA ILE A 66 13.57 5.97 1.97
C ILE A 66 14.51 6.23 3.15
N SER A 67 15.64 5.52 3.22
CA SER A 67 16.63 5.59 4.30
C SER A 67 17.51 6.84 4.22
#